data_AF-A0A1Y2G7B2-F1
#
_entry.id   AF-A0A1Y2G7B2-F1
#
_cell.length_a   1.000
_cell.length_b   1.000
_cell.length_c   1.000
_cell.angle_alpha   90.00
_cell.angle_beta   90.00
_cell.angle_gamma   90.00
#
_symmetry.space_group_name_H-M   'P 1'
#
loop_
_entity.id
_entity.type
_entity.pdbx_description
1 polymer ?
#
loop_
_entity_poly.entity_id
_entity_poly.type
_entity_poly.pdbx_seq_one_letter_code
_entity_poly.pdbx_strand_id
1 'polypeptide(L)' 'TNPAPRRFQCDECEKAFPTKGELASHSRCHLKVPAFLCGICGRPFKRRTDYVRHVRNVH' A
#
# COMPACT_ATOMS: atom_id res chain seq x y z
N THR A 1 23.61 -13.32 8.94
CA THR A 1 22.50 -12.38 9.16
C THR A 1 21.22 -13.19 9.30
N ASN A 2 20.66 -13.28 10.50
CA ASN A 2 19.40 -14.01 10.76
C ASN A 2 18.28 -13.26 10.01
N PRO A 3 17.47 -13.89 9.13
CA PRO A 3 16.38 -13.19 8.46
C PRO A 3 15.47 -12.59 9.52
N ALA A 4 15.26 -11.27 9.47
CA ALA A 4 14.29 -10.62 10.32
C ALA A 4 12.96 -11.36 10.12
N PRO A 5 12.41 -12.03 11.16
CA PRO A 5 11.24 -12.85 10.97
C PRO A 5 10.12 -11.93 10.49
N ARG A 6 9.44 -12.33 9.41
CA ARG A 6 8.26 -11.62 8.92
C ARG A 6 7.14 -11.86 9.93
N ARG A 7 7.08 -10.99 10.96
CA ARG A 7 6.21 -11.20 12.14
C ARG A 7 4.76 -10.78 11.90
N PHE A 8 4.51 -9.96 10.89
CA PHE A 8 3.24 -9.29 10.70
C PHE A 8 2.45 -9.97 9.59
N GLN A 9 1.55 -10.88 9.97
CA GLN A 9 0.73 -11.65 9.06
C GLN A 9 -0.60 -10.94 8.77
N CYS A 10 -1.08 -11.06 7.54
CA CYS A 10 -2.41 -10.62 7.13
C CYS A 10 -3.44 -11.70 7.45
N ASP A 11 -4.48 -11.35 8.19
CA ASP A 11 -5.57 -12.28 8.55
C ASP A 11 -6.41 -12.73 7.35
N GLU A 12 -6.49 -11.89 6.30
CA GLU A 12 -7.36 -12.14 5.14
C GLU A 12 -6.71 -13.05 4.07
N CYS A 13 -5.38 -13.12 4.00
CA CYS A 13 -4.67 -13.90 2.97
C CYS A 13 -3.35 -14.52 3.44
N GLU A 14 -3.11 -14.54 4.75
CA GLU A 14 -1.99 -15.18 5.44
C GLU A 14 -0.59 -14.71 5.03
N LYS A 15 -0.49 -13.62 4.25
CA LYS A 15 0.80 -13.05 3.82
C LYS A 15 1.55 -12.39 4.99
N ALA A 16 2.84 -12.68 5.10
CA ALA A 16 3.70 -12.14 6.15
C ALA A 16 4.62 -11.01 5.67
N PHE A 17 4.69 -9.95 6.46
CA PHE A 17 5.48 -8.74 6.22
C PHE A 17 6.51 -8.52 7.34
N PRO A 18 7.67 -7.90 7.03
CA PRO A 18 8.70 -7.64 8.03
C PRO A 18 8.36 -6.45 8.93
N THR A 19 7.42 -5.57 8.54
CA THR A 19 7.01 -4.41 9.33
C THR A 19 5.48 -4.26 9.42
N LYS A 20 4.98 -3.67 10.53
CA LYS A 20 3.55 -3.29 10.65
C LYS A 20 3.11 -2.32 9.54
N GLY A 21 4.01 -1.42 9.11
CA GLY A 21 3.71 -0.44 8.06
C GLY A 21 3.40 -1.10 6.72
N GLU A 22 4.16 -2.13 6.34
CA GLU A 22 3.90 -2.90 5.13
C GLU A 22 2.65 -3.75 5.24
N LEU A 23 2.39 -4.39 6.40
CA LEU A 23 1.14 -5.10 6.63
C LEU A 23 -0.07 -4.15 6.51
N ALA A 24 -0.04 -2.99 7.16
CA ALA A 24 -1.12 -2.01 7.10
C ALA A 24 -1.35 -1.47 5.67
N SER A 25 -0.27 -1.26 4.91
CA SER A 25 -0.35 -0.87 3.50
C SER A 25 -0.95 -2.00 2.65
N HIS A 26 -0.59 -3.25 2.94
CA HIS A 26 -1.14 -4.42 2.27
C HIS A 26 -2.62 -4.63 2.57
N SER A 27 -3.07 -4.52 3.83
CA SER A 27 -4.48 -4.69 4.21
C SER A 27 -5.40 -3.72 3.47
N ARG A 28 -4.93 -2.52 3.12
CA ARG A 28 -5.69 -1.58 2.27
C ARG A 28 -5.99 -2.12 0.86
N CYS A 29 -5.22 -3.09 0.38
CA CYS A 29 -5.48 -3.73 -0.92
C CYS A 29 -6.74 -4.61 -0.89
N HIS A 30 -7.11 -5.16 0.27
CA HIS A 30 -8.32 -5.97 0.43
C HIS A 30 -9.59 -5.12 0.39
N LEU A 31 -9.50 -3.88 0.89
CA LEU A 31 -10.65 -2.98 0.95
C LEU A 31 -11.21 -2.56 -0.41
N LYS A 32 -10.59 -2.89 -1.56
CA LYS A 32 -10.96 -2.43 -2.93
C LYS A 32 -11.13 -0.91 -3.11
N VAL A 33 -11.07 -0.12 -2.05
CA VAL A 33 -11.09 1.34 -2.06
C VAL A 33 -9.68 1.83 -2.37
N PRO A 34 -9.49 2.68 -3.38
CA PRO A 34 -8.22 3.34 -3.58
C PRO A 34 -7.88 4.22 -2.39
N ALA A 35 -6.73 3.95 -1.75
CA ALA A 35 -6.28 4.72 -0.59
C ALA A 35 -5.97 6.18 -0.95
N PHE A 36 -5.67 6.46 -2.21
CA PHE A 36 -5.38 7.80 -2.72
C PHE A 36 -6.06 8.00 -4.08
N LEU A 37 -6.83 9.07 -4.21
CA LEU A 37 -7.46 9.48 -5.47
C LEU A 37 -6.81 10.78 -5.95
N CYS A 38 -6.53 10.87 -7.24
CA CYS A 38 -6.09 12.13 -7.84
C CYS A 38 -7.23 13.14 -7.87
N GLY A 39 -7.07 14.28 -7.22
CA GLY A 39 -8.07 15.36 -7.24
C GLY A 39 -8.23 16.04 -8.60
N ILE A 40 -7.27 15.88 -9.52
CA ILE A 40 -7.28 16.52 -10.84
C ILE A 40 -7.96 15.63 -11.88
N CYS A 41 -7.61 14.33 -11.95
CA CYS A 41 -8.14 13.40 -12.96
C CYS A 41 -8.96 12.23 -12.39
N GLY A 42 -9.14 12.15 -11.07
CA GLY A 42 -9.91 11.07 -10.41
C GLY A 42 -9.20 9.72 -10.38
N ARG A 43 -7.95 9.61 -10.86
CA ARG A 43 -7.26 8.31 -10.99
C ARG A 43 -6.96 7.69 -9.61
N PRO A 44 -7.26 6.40 -9.41
CA PRO A 44 -7.01 5.69 -8.16
C PRO A 44 -5.56 5.18 -8.01
N PHE A 45 -5.02 5.27 -6.79
CA PHE A 45 -3.71 4.74 -6.41
C PHE A 45 -3.75 3.97 -5.09
N LYS A 46 -3.02 2.86 -5.04
CA LYS A 46 -2.91 2.00 -3.85
C LYS A 46 -1.82 2.47 -2.87
N ARG A 47 -0.83 3.23 -3.34
CA ARG A 47 0.31 3.70 -2.54
C ARG A 47 0.48 5.20 -2.69
N ARG A 48 0.92 5.85 -1.60
CA ARG A 48 1.19 7.29 -1.57
C ARG A 48 2.29 7.70 -2.54
N THR A 49 3.36 6.91 -2.64
CA THR A 49 4.49 7.19 -3.55
C THR A 49 4.06 7.20 -5.02
N ASP A 50 3.21 6.25 -5.41
CA ASP A 50 2.65 6.18 -6.76
C ASP A 50 1.74 7.38 -7.04
N TYR A 51 0.89 7.76 -6.09
CA TYR A 51 0.04 8.96 -6.17
C TYR A 51 0.88 10.24 -6.34
N VAL A 52 1.86 10.48 -5.47
CA VAL A 52 2.68 11.71 -5.50
C VAL A 52 3.47 11.80 -6.80
N ARG A 53 4.04 10.68 -7.27
CA ARG A 53 4.75 10.63 -8.54
C ARG A 53 3.83 10.93 -9.72
N HIS A 54 2.61 10.40 -9.72
CA HIS A 54 1.63 10.72 -10.75
C HIS A 54 1.29 12.21 -10.75
N VAL A 55 0.96 12.78 -9.60
CA VAL A 55 0.61 14.21 -9.50
C VAL A 55 1.75 15.11 -9.94
N ARG A 56 3.01 14.76 -9.67
CA ARG A 56 4.17 15.59 -10.06
C ARG A 56 4.58 15.50 -11.52
N ASN A 57 4.33 14.36 -12.17
CA ASN A 57 4.87 14.08 -13.50
C ASN A 57 3.80 14.11 -14.61
N VAL A 58 2.52 14.00 -14.26
CA VAL A 58 1.40 13.94 -15.20
C VAL A 58 0.56 15.21 -15.16
N HIS A 59 0.61 15.95 -14.06
CA HIS A 59 -0.04 17.24 -13.85
C HIS A 59 1.00 18.27 -13.44
#